data_AF-A0A0T1U626-F1
#
_entry.id   AF-A0A0T1U626-F1
#
_cell.length_a   1.000
_cell.length_b   1.000
_cell.length_c   1.000
_cell.angle_alpha   90.00
_cell.angle_beta   90.00
_cell.angle_gamma   90.00
#
_symmetry.space_group_name_H-M   'P 1'
#
loop_
_entity.id
_entity.type
_entity.pdbx_description
1 polymer ?
#
loop_
_entity_poly.entity_id
_entity_poly.type
_entity_poly.pdbx_seq_one_letter_code
_entity_poly.pdbx_strand_id
1 'polypeptide(L)'
;MRASAGLTYITMAAHPNSPSPATLKRTAGGLSVPTWQQISAYCSLCANVIDAREAARMLQQVSYLWKRARMEQRGTLALRGRPPALIVDRAHLSLALFVLYEREGAPPLRTIQRRGGGAVRLPLSTAARIVNRQALPADKNQLIAFLEGCRVPAQQQGQWEKAWSKVMRS
;
A
#
# COMPACT_ATOMS: atom_id res chain seq x y z
N MET A 1 18.00 2.31 -9.96
CA MET A 1 17.37 3.54 -10.50
C MET A 1 18.41 4.64 -10.64
N ARG A 2 18.94 5.22 -9.55
CA ARG A 2 19.93 6.31 -9.66
C ARG A 2 21.15 6.01 -10.54
N ALA A 3 21.75 4.82 -10.36
CA ALA A 3 22.88 4.39 -11.19
C ALA A 3 22.50 4.31 -12.68
N SER A 4 21.34 3.71 -13.00
CA SER A 4 20.79 3.66 -14.37
C SER A 4 20.47 5.04 -14.93
N ALA A 5 20.11 6.01 -14.09
CA ALA A 5 19.87 7.40 -14.48
C ALA A 5 21.17 8.23 -14.63
N GLY A 6 22.34 7.68 -14.27
CA GLY A 6 23.60 8.44 -14.26
C GLY A 6 23.63 9.61 -13.26
N LEU A 7 22.72 9.65 -12.28
CA LEU A 7 22.56 10.80 -11.39
C LEU A 7 23.45 10.71 -10.14
N THR A 8 23.97 11.85 -9.69
CA THR A 8 24.57 12.00 -8.36
C THR A 8 23.53 12.52 -7.37
N TYR A 9 23.78 12.40 -6.07
CA TYR A 9 22.88 13.01 -5.08
C TYR A 9 22.87 14.55 -5.16
N ILE A 10 23.95 15.16 -5.67
CA ILE A 10 24.04 16.60 -5.88
C ILE A 10 23.11 17.02 -7.03
N THR A 11 23.17 16.32 -8.18
CA THR A 11 22.31 16.64 -9.32
C THR A 11 20.83 16.40 -9.00
N MET A 12 20.52 15.34 -8.26
CA MET A 12 19.16 15.10 -7.77
C MET A 12 18.65 16.23 -6.87
N ALA A 13 19.49 16.75 -5.97
CA ALA A 13 19.11 17.80 -5.03
C ALA A 13 18.97 19.19 -5.68
N ALA A 14 19.54 19.38 -6.87
CA ALA A 14 19.38 20.61 -7.64
C ALA A 14 17.98 20.77 -8.26
N HIS A 15 17.18 19.70 -8.32
CA HIS A 15 15.79 19.80 -8.81
C HIS A 15 14.91 20.59 -7.83
N PRO A 16 13.97 21.42 -8.34
CA PRO A 16 13.02 22.14 -7.49
C PRO A 16 12.25 21.21 -6.56
N ASN A 17 12.12 21.59 -5.29
CA ASN A 17 11.45 20.82 -4.24
C ASN A 17 12.06 19.44 -3.95
N SER A 18 13.29 19.20 -4.39
CA SER A 18 14.01 17.96 -4.12
C SER A 18 14.51 17.89 -2.67
N PRO A 19 14.51 16.71 -2.03
CA PRO A 19 15.17 16.53 -0.74
C PRO A 19 16.68 16.81 -0.80
N SER A 20 17.25 17.21 0.34
CA SER A 20 18.70 17.43 0.45
C SER A 20 19.52 16.16 0.11
N PRO A 21 20.80 16.30 -0.33
CA PRO A 21 21.65 15.15 -0.65
C PRO A 21 21.76 14.13 0.50
N ALA A 22 21.84 14.62 1.75
CA ALA A 22 21.89 13.77 2.94
C ALA A 22 20.59 12.96 3.12
N THR A 23 19.44 13.52 2.76
CA THR A 23 18.15 12.82 2.80
C THR A 23 18.07 11.76 1.71
N LEU A 24 18.49 12.09 0.49
CA LEU A 24 18.55 11.13 -0.63
C LEU A 24 19.48 9.95 -0.32
N LYS A 25 20.66 10.23 0.27
CA LYS A 25 21.61 9.20 0.71
C LYS A 25 21.00 8.30 1.78
N ARG A 26 20.29 8.84 2.76
CA ARG A 26 19.59 8.05 3.80
C ARG A 26 18.48 7.18 3.21
N THR A 27 17.67 7.71 2.30
CA THR A 27 16.63 6.94 1.59
C THR A 27 17.21 5.74 0.84
N ALA A 28 18.38 5.89 0.23
CA ALA A 28 19.06 4.82 -0.50
C ALA A 28 19.91 3.90 0.39
N GLY A 29 20.22 4.30 1.62
CA GLY A 29 21.22 3.66 2.48
C GLY A 29 20.76 2.40 3.22
N GLY A 30 19.47 2.08 3.22
CA GLY A 30 18.96 0.81 3.77
C GLY A 30 18.98 0.66 5.29
N LEU A 31 19.38 1.70 6.05
CA LEU A 31 19.42 1.66 7.53
C LEU A 31 18.03 1.57 8.19
N SER A 32 17.00 2.05 7.49
CA SER A 32 15.61 1.93 7.89
C SER A 32 14.73 1.92 6.65
N VAL A 33 13.49 1.42 6.78
CA VAL A 33 12.53 1.42 5.67
C VAL A 33 11.99 2.85 5.49
N PRO A 34 12.28 3.53 4.37
CA PRO A 34 11.82 4.90 4.16
C PRO A 34 10.29 4.94 3.97
N THR A 35 9.71 6.12 4.11
CA THR A 35 8.28 6.32 3.80
C THR A 35 8.04 6.21 2.30
N TRP A 36 6.81 5.86 1.89
CA TRP A 36 6.46 5.84 0.46
C TRP A 36 6.66 7.21 -0.20
N GLN A 37 6.43 8.32 0.53
CA GLN A 37 6.65 9.66 0.00
C GLN A 37 8.12 9.90 -0.35
N GLN A 38 9.05 9.48 0.51
CA GLN A 38 10.49 9.59 0.26
C GLN A 38 10.93 8.73 -0.92
N ILE A 39 10.44 7.49 -1.00
CA ILE A 39 10.74 6.60 -2.13
C ILE A 39 10.16 7.16 -3.43
N SER A 40 8.90 7.60 -3.42
CA SER A 40 8.26 8.17 -4.59
C SER A 40 9.00 9.39 -5.11
N ALA A 41 9.39 10.32 -4.23
CA ALA A 41 10.18 11.49 -4.62
C ALA A 41 11.54 11.09 -5.23
N TYR A 42 12.24 10.15 -4.60
CA TYR A 42 13.51 9.62 -5.11
C TYR A 42 13.35 8.99 -6.51
N CYS A 43 12.33 8.15 -6.68
CA CYS A 43 12.04 7.48 -7.95
C CYS A 43 11.65 8.48 -9.04
N SER A 44 10.82 9.49 -8.72
CA SER A 44 10.42 10.53 -9.66
C SER A 44 11.62 11.31 -10.21
N LEU A 45 12.59 11.64 -9.36
CA LEU A 45 13.83 12.31 -9.80
C LEU A 45 14.62 11.44 -10.79
N CYS A 46 14.67 10.11 -10.56
CA CYS A 46 15.36 9.19 -11.48
C CYS A 46 14.57 8.97 -12.78
N ALA A 47 13.24 8.93 -12.71
CA ALA A 47 12.38 8.64 -13.84
C ALA A 47 12.38 9.72 -14.92
N ASN A 48 12.76 10.96 -14.57
CA ASN A 48 12.85 12.07 -15.53
C ASN A 48 13.98 11.91 -16.57
N VAL A 49 14.92 11.00 -16.32
CA VAL A 49 16.14 10.85 -17.14
C VAL A 49 16.18 9.49 -17.85
N ILE A 50 15.46 8.50 -17.31
CA ILE A 50 15.41 7.14 -17.85
C ILE A 50 14.22 7.02 -18.82
N ASP A 51 14.32 6.10 -19.78
CA ASP A 51 13.18 5.70 -20.61
C ASP A 51 11.92 5.38 -19.77
N ALA A 52 10.75 5.79 -20.27
CA ALA A 52 9.49 5.69 -19.56
C ALA A 52 9.09 4.24 -19.24
N ARG A 53 9.36 3.29 -20.15
CA ARG A 53 9.03 1.87 -19.92
C ARG A 53 9.95 1.27 -18.87
N GLU A 54 11.25 1.58 -18.94
CA GLU A 54 12.19 1.15 -17.92
C GLU A 54 11.86 1.75 -16.54
N ALA A 55 11.56 3.05 -16.48
CA ALA A 55 11.16 3.73 -15.26
C ALA A 55 9.91 3.09 -14.63
N ALA A 56 8.91 2.74 -15.44
CA ALA A 56 7.70 2.04 -14.98
C ALA A 56 8.03 0.66 -14.40
N ARG A 57 8.86 -0.15 -15.08
CA ARG A 57 9.29 -1.46 -14.59
C ARG A 57 10.02 -1.36 -13.25
N MET A 58 10.96 -0.43 -13.14
CA MET A 58 11.72 -0.21 -11.92
C MET A 58 10.83 0.30 -10.78
N LEU A 59 9.87 1.19 -11.06
CA LEU A 59 8.93 1.68 -10.05
C LEU A 59 8.04 0.55 -9.51
N GLN A 60 7.59 -0.37 -10.36
CA GLN A 60 6.86 -1.57 -9.93
C GLN A 60 7.71 -2.43 -8.99
N GLN A 61 8.96 -2.69 -9.36
CA GLN A 61 9.90 -3.46 -8.54
C GLN A 61 10.17 -2.78 -7.20
N VAL A 62 10.43 -1.47 -7.20
CA VAL A 62 10.64 -0.68 -5.97
C VAL A 62 9.39 -0.70 -5.09
N SER A 63 8.19 -0.56 -5.66
CA SER A 63 6.93 -0.64 -4.90
C SER A 63 6.76 -2.01 -4.24
N TYR A 64 7.04 -3.09 -4.96
CA TYR A 64 6.99 -4.45 -4.44
C TYR A 64 7.98 -4.66 -3.29
N LEU A 65 9.24 -4.28 -3.47
CA LEU A 65 10.28 -4.42 -2.44
C LEU A 65 9.98 -3.57 -1.21
N TRP A 66 9.51 -2.34 -1.40
CA TRP A 66 9.11 -1.46 -0.29
C TRP A 66 7.98 -2.06 0.54
N LYS A 67 6.92 -2.57 -0.10
CA LYS A 67 5.80 -3.24 0.59
C LYS A 67 6.29 -4.41 1.44
N ARG A 68 7.19 -5.24 0.90
CA ARG A 68 7.78 -6.37 1.64
C ARG A 68 8.62 -5.91 2.83
N ALA A 69 9.50 -4.92 2.63
CA ALA A 69 10.32 -4.36 3.71
C ALA A 69 9.45 -3.75 4.82
N ARG A 70 8.32 -3.11 4.47
CA ARG A 70 7.35 -2.61 5.44
C ARG A 70 6.67 -3.72 6.24
N MET A 71 6.30 -4.81 5.59
CA MET A 71 5.74 -5.99 6.29
C MET A 71 6.79 -6.61 7.22
N GLU A 72 8.04 -6.74 6.78
CA GLU A 72 9.13 -7.24 7.60
C GLU A 72 9.40 -6.37 8.83
N GLN A 73 9.48 -5.05 8.65
CA GLN A 73 9.62 -4.08 9.75
C GLN A 73 8.48 -4.17 10.77
N ARG A 74 7.28 -4.54 10.33
CA ARG A 74 6.09 -4.71 11.19
C ARG A 74 5.93 -6.13 11.74
N GLY A 75 6.81 -7.06 11.40
CA GLY A 75 6.71 -8.47 11.80
C GLY A 75 5.57 -9.23 11.11
N THR A 76 5.03 -8.72 10.00
CA THR A 76 3.85 -9.27 9.31
C THR A 76 4.17 -10.01 8.02
N LEU A 77 5.46 -10.18 7.68
CA LEU A 77 5.90 -10.83 6.42
C LEU A 77 5.37 -12.27 6.27
N ALA A 78 5.25 -13.00 7.38
CA ALA A 78 4.73 -14.37 7.39
C ALA A 78 3.20 -14.45 7.29
N LEU A 79 2.47 -13.33 7.43
CA LEU A 79 1.01 -13.36 7.41
C LEU A 79 0.48 -13.86 6.06
N ARG A 80 -0.51 -14.74 6.14
CA ARG A 80 -1.23 -15.28 4.98
C ARG A 80 -2.73 -15.16 5.26
N GLY A 81 -3.43 -14.50 4.35
CA GLY A 81 -4.88 -14.46 4.32
C GLY A 81 -5.41 -15.50 3.34
N ARG A 82 -6.61 -16.00 3.58
CA ARG A 82 -7.29 -16.88 2.62
C ARG A 82 -7.72 -16.06 1.39
N PRO A 83 -7.67 -16.63 0.18
CA PRO A 83 -8.32 -16.01 -0.97
C PRO A 83 -9.84 -15.92 -0.70
N PRO A 84 -10.55 -14.95 -1.31
CA PRO A 84 -11.97 -14.70 -1.01
C PRO A 84 -12.86 -15.94 -1.13
N ALA A 85 -12.60 -16.81 -2.10
CA ALA A 85 -13.34 -18.06 -2.30
C ALA A 85 -13.28 -19.02 -1.10
N LEU A 86 -12.21 -18.98 -0.30
CA LEU A 86 -11.96 -19.88 0.83
C LEU A 86 -12.26 -19.25 2.19
N ILE A 87 -12.79 -18.03 2.24
CA ILE A 87 -13.23 -17.39 3.49
C ILE A 87 -14.53 -18.05 3.95
N VAL A 88 -14.56 -18.65 5.14
CA VAL A 88 -15.75 -19.37 5.64
C VAL A 88 -16.41 -18.72 6.85
N ASP A 89 -15.74 -17.80 7.54
CA ASP A 89 -16.25 -17.15 8.76
C ASP A 89 -15.72 -15.71 8.91
N ARG A 90 -16.18 -15.05 9.97
CA ARG A 90 -15.83 -13.66 10.32
C ARG A 90 -14.35 -13.48 10.65
N ALA A 91 -13.71 -14.46 11.28
CA ALA A 91 -12.30 -14.40 11.64
C ALA A 91 -11.40 -14.48 10.41
N HIS A 92 -11.74 -15.36 9.46
CA HIS A 92 -11.07 -15.46 8.16
C HIS A 92 -11.21 -14.18 7.35
N LEU A 93 -12.40 -13.56 7.31
CA LEU A 93 -12.60 -12.30 6.61
C LEU A 93 -11.79 -11.16 7.26
N SER A 94 -11.84 -11.04 8.59
CA SER A 94 -11.07 -10.05 9.35
C SER A 94 -9.57 -10.16 9.08
N LEU A 95 -9.01 -11.37 9.12
CA LEU A 95 -7.61 -11.61 8.80
C LEU A 95 -7.29 -11.29 7.32
N ALA A 96 -8.15 -11.66 6.39
CA ALA A 96 -7.93 -11.41 4.97
C ALA A 96 -7.89 -9.91 4.63
N LEU A 97 -8.78 -9.11 5.24
CA LEU A 97 -8.77 -7.65 5.10
C LEU A 97 -7.52 -7.00 5.73
N PHE A 98 -7.09 -7.49 6.90
CA PHE A 98 -5.85 -7.05 7.52
C PHE A 98 -4.63 -7.37 6.65
N VAL A 99 -4.59 -8.55 6.02
CA VAL A 99 -3.51 -8.96 5.12
C VAL A 99 -3.47 -8.07 3.86
N LEU A 100 -4.61 -7.65 3.32
CA LEU A 100 -4.64 -6.67 2.22
C LEU A 100 -3.96 -5.36 2.63
N TYR A 101 -4.30 -4.84 3.81
CA TYR A 101 -3.72 -3.63 4.35
C TYR A 101 -2.20 -3.73 4.54
N GLU A 102 -1.72 -4.81 5.15
CA GLU A 102 -0.29 -5.05 5.38
C GLU A 102 0.47 -5.22 4.05
N ARG A 103 -0.12 -5.92 3.07
CA ARG A 103 0.46 -6.10 1.73
C ARG A 103 0.57 -4.79 0.94
N GLU A 104 -0.25 -3.79 1.24
CA GLU A 104 -0.08 -2.43 0.70
C GLU A 104 0.96 -1.59 1.44
N GLY A 105 1.72 -2.18 2.36
CA GLY A 105 2.76 -1.53 3.15
C GLY A 105 2.22 -0.79 4.38
N ALA A 106 1.02 -1.14 4.82
CA ALA A 106 0.31 -0.53 5.94
C ALA A 106 0.26 1.01 5.82
N PRO A 107 -0.36 1.54 4.74
CA PRO A 107 -0.39 2.98 4.49
C PRO A 107 -1.18 3.74 5.57
N PRO A 108 -0.92 5.03 5.81
CA PRO A 108 -1.67 5.81 6.79
C PRO A 108 -3.18 5.75 6.54
N LEU A 109 -4.00 5.68 7.58
CA LEU A 109 -5.45 5.51 7.45
C LEU A 109 -6.14 6.56 6.58
N ARG A 110 -5.67 7.83 6.65
CA ARG A 110 -6.15 8.91 5.76
C ARG A 110 -5.90 8.62 4.28
N THR A 111 -4.83 7.89 3.97
CA THR A 111 -4.52 7.48 2.59
C THR A 111 -5.51 6.44 2.10
N ILE A 112 -5.86 5.46 2.94
CA ILE A 112 -6.87 4.43 2.61
C ILE A 112 -8.24 5.09 2.44
N GLN A 113 -8.65 5.93 3.39
CA GLN A 113 -9.90 6.69 3.30
C GLN A 113 -9.99 7.50 2.01
N ARG A 114 -8.97 8.30 1.69
CA ARG A 114 -8.97 9.11 0.46
C ARG A 114 -9.12 8.24 -0.79
N ARG A 115 -8.40 7.11 -0.85
CA ARG A 115 -8.48 6.16 -1.97
C ARG A 115 -9.83 5.44 -2.05
N GLY A 116 -10.48 5.19 -0.92
CA GLY A 116 -11.80 4.58 -0.81
C GLY A 116 -12.98 5.55 -1.01
N GLY A 117 -12.74 6.76 -1.54
CA GLY A 117 -13.78 7.75 -1.80
C GLY A 117 -14.20 8.60 -0.59
N GLY A 118 -13.34 8.73 0.41
CA GLY A 118 -13.47 9.72 1.48
C GLY A 118 -14.26 9.27 2.71
N ALA A 119 -14.47 10.21 3.64
CA ALA A 119 -15.00 9.93 4.98
C ALA A 119 -16.45 9.41 4.99
N VAL A 120 -17.23 9.75 3.97
CA VAL A 120 -18.62 9.28 3.82
C VAL A 120 -18.67 7.77 3.57
N ARG A 121 -17.80 7.26 2.70
CA ARG A 121 -17.74 5.83 2.34
C ARG A 121 -16.89 5.01 3.31
N LEU A 122 -15.82 5.60 3.84
CA LEU A 122 -14.92 4.94 4.78
C LEU A 122 -14.49 5.91 5.89
N PRO A 123 -15.27 6.04 6.98
CA PRO A 123 -14.88 6.81 8.15
C PRO A 123 -13.52 6.34 8.70
N LEU A 124 -12.74 7.27 9.25
CA LEU A 124 -11.38 6.97 9.72
C LEU A 124 -11.40 5.97 10.88
N SER A 125 -12.39 6.08 11.77
CA SER A 125 -12.65 5.16 12.87
C SER A 125 -12.98 3.75 12.37
N THR A 126 -13.80 3.64 11.31
CA THR A 126 -14.10 2.36 10.65
C THR A 126 -12.85 1.73 10.06
N ALA A 127 -12.06 2.50 9.30
CA ALA A 127 -10.79 2.02 8.75
C ALA A 127 -9.84 1.53 9.86
N ALA A 128 -9.71 2.29 10.95
CA ALA A 128 -8.90 1.91 12.11
C ALA A 128 -9.35 0.57 12.71
N ARG A 129 -10.66 0.41 12.94
CA ARG A 129 -11.21 -0.83 13.50
C ARG A 129 -11.03 -2.04 12.57
N ILE A 130 -11.15 -1.86 11.26
CA ILE A 130 -10.90 -2.93 10.28
C ILE A 130 -9.42 -3.35 10.31
N VAL A 131 -8.48 -2.40 10.22
CA VAL A 131 -7.04 -2.76 10.20
C VAL A 131 -6.54 -3.31 11.53
N ASN A 132 -7.18 -2.93 12.64
CA ASN A 132 -6.89 -3.49 13.97
C ASN A 132 -7.68 -4.79 14.25
N ARG A 133 -8.43 -5.30 13.26
CA ARG A 133 -9.24 -6.53 13.36
C ARG A 133 -10.33 -6.48 14.44
N GLN A 134 -10.78 -5.29 14.80
CA GLN A 134 -11.81 -5.00 15.81
C GLN A 134 -13.21 -4.86 15.22
N ALA A 135 -13.35 -4.80 13.90
CA ALA A 135 -14.62 -4.79 13.19
C ALA A 135 -14.47 -5.32 11.76
N LEU A 136 -15.58 -5.80 11.21
CA LEU A 136 -15.74 -6.00 9.78
C LEU A 136 -16.42 -4.77 9.17
N PRO A 137 -16.34 -4.57 7.84
CA PRO A 137 -17.17 -3.58 7.15
C PRO A 137 -18.65 -3.82 7.46
N ALA A 138 -19.36 -2.76 7.85
CA ALA A 138 -20.77 -2.84 8.25
C ALA A 138 -21.70 -3.12 7.07
N ASP A 139 -21.32 -2.65 5.88
CA ASP A 139 -22.07 -2.82 4.65
C ASP A 139 -21.13 -3.04 3.45
N LYS A 140 -21.73 -3.34 2.29
CA LYS A 140 -21.03 -3.53 1.02
C LYS A 140 -20.27 -2.27 0.58
N ASN A 141 -20.79 -1.07 0.81
CA ASN A 141 -20.14 0.17 0.39
C ASN A 141 -18.84 0.40 1.16
N GLN A 142 -18.83 0.15 2.47
CA GLN A 142 -17.64 0.20 3.31
C GLN A 142 -16.61 -0.86 2.92
N LEU A 143 -17.06 -2.07 2.58
CA LEU A 143 -16.17 -3.12 2.08
C LEU A 143 -15.47 -2.65 0.81
N ILE A 144 -16.22 -2.17 -0.18
CA ILE A 144 -15.66 -1.71 -1.46
C ILE A 144 -14.73 -0.52 -1.26
N ALA A 145 -15.11 0.44 -0.44
CA ALA A 145 -14.25 1.57 -0.10
C ALA A 145 -12.93 1.13 0.56
N PHE A 146 -12.96 0.12 1.44
CA PHE A 146 -11.75 -0.43 2.03
C PHE A 146 -10.87 -1.16 0.99
N LEU A 147 -11.48 -1.93 0.09
CA LEU A 147 -10.78 -2.63 -1.00
C LEU A 147 -10.11 -1.66 -1.98
N GLU A 148 -10.81 -0.61 -2.40
CA GLU A 148 -10.26 0.51 -3.19
C GLU A 148 -9.12 1.21 -2.43
N GLY A 149 -9.31 1.43 -1.13
CA GLY A 149 -8.31 1.97 -0.21
C GLY A 149 -6.99 1.17 -0.22
N CYS A 150 -7.13 -0.15 -0.26
CA CYS A 150 -6.05 -1.13 -0.40
C CYS A 150 -5.69 -1.46 -1.86
N ARG A 151 -6.17 -0.68 -2.84
CA ARG A 151 -5.87 -0.82 -4.27
C ARG A 151 -6.16 -2.22 -4.85
N VAL A 152 -7.17 -2.91 -4.31
CA VAL A 152 -7.65 -4.17 -4.89
C VAL A 152 -8.31 -3.87 -6.25
N PRO A 153 -7.88 -4.51 -7.35
CA PRO A 153 -8.45 -4.27 -8.67
C PRO A 153 -9.95 -4.54 -8.72
N ALA A 154 -10.70 -3.69 -9.43
CA ALA A 154 -12.17 -3.79 -9.53
C ALA A 154 -12.65 -5.19 -9.94
N GLN A 155 -11.94 -5.85 -10.86
CA GLN A 155 -12.24 -7.21 -11.33
C GLN A 155 -12.19 -8.27 -10.21
N GLN A 156 -11.44 -8.03 -9.14
CA GLN A 156 -11.35 -8.94 -7.99
C GLN A 156 -12.37 -8.64 -6.89
N GLN A 157 -12.94 -7.43 -6.86
CA GLN A 157 -13.82 -6.96 -5.78
C GLN A 157 -15.10 -7.79 -5.65
N GLY A 158 -15.66 -8.27 -6.76
CA GLY A 158 -16.86 -9.13 -6.74
C GLY A 158 -16.68 -10.44 -5.96
N GLN A 159 -15.47 -10.99 -5.91
CA GLN A 159 -15.19 -12.19 -5.09
C GLN A 159 -15.18 -11.86 -3.59
N TRP A 160 -14.70 -10.67 -3.22
CA TRP A 160 -14.72 -10.18 -1.85
C TRP A 160 -16.15 -9.89 -1.37
N GLU A 161 -16.99 -9.31 -2.22
CA GLU A 161 -18.41 -9.08 -1.88
C GLU A 161 -19.15 -10.38 -1.60
N LYS A 162 -18.93 -11.41 -2.42
CA LYS A 162 -19.49 -12.75 -2.21
C LYS A 162 -19.03 -13.35 -0.88
N ALA A 163 -17.74 -13.25 -0.59
CA ALA A 163 -17.17 -13.73 0.68
C ALA A 163 -17.77 -13.01 1.89
N TRP A 164 -17.86 -11.67 1.82
CA TRP A 164 -18.47 -10.86 2.88
C TRP A 164 -19.95 -11.20 3.07
N SER A 165 -20.72 -11.29 1.98
CA SER A 165 -22.15 -11.60 2.02
C SER A 165 -22.42 -12.96 2.65
N LYS A 166 -21.58 -13.97 2.35
CA LYS A 166 -21.66 -15.30 2.95
C LYS A 166 -21.44 -15.23 4.47
N VAL A 167 -20.39 -14.53 4.90
CA VAL A 167 -19.98 -14.40 6.31
C VAL A 167 -20.94 -13.55 7.15
N MET A 168 -21.68 -12.62 6.54
CA MET A 168 -22.63 -11.76 7.25
C MET A 168 -24.02 -12.38 7.40
N ARG A 169 -24.30 -13.48 6.69
CA ARG A 169 -25.56 -14.24 6.79
C ARG A 169 -25.48 -15.43 7.76
N SER A 170 -24.27 -15.86 8.09
CA SER A 170 -23.97 -16.91 9.07
C SER A 170 -23.92 -16.35 10.48
#